data_AF-A0A6P7Z206-F1
#
_entry.id   AF-A0A6P7Z206-F1
#
_cell.length_a   1.000
_cell.length_b   1.000
_cell.length_c   1.000
_cell.angle_alpha   90.00
_cell.angle_beta   90.00
_cell.angle_gamma   90.00
#
_symmetry.space_group_name_H-M   'P 1'
#
loop_
_entity.id
_entity.type
_entity.pdbx_description
1 polymer ?
#
loop_
_entity_poly.entity_id
_entity_poly.type
_entity_poly.pdbx_seq_one_letter_code
_entity_poly.pdbx_strand_id
1 'polypeptide(L)'
;MAVPIDSLDAFTRKLECYVKNLQQGGEPDLELLQTMEGITSLFREQLYREMAEENIFQSLLQFLSKAIHEIELASKCSCKHLDAWLQFTAECFRCQRNACVNCSKNQGIMSYLIIGILCDRNLGLIDVSVCLIWILHGMNIDQQSSLAAFRSGLQYLGNMAAGNSESRNSIWKCTFPDFFLTCLNHFDEKVVTYGAMVFFTCLDVEKMIELQDAKNSHVAQSVVNAYMKLPESEWLFLTITSHFLKCPELVEDIYAKLSNQERITLLDAILAKISEKDPVNSEEALIPLKLVEFLASCFQETCKDVLKLASGTSTDEESLIVIRLLDVLCEMTCNTKHLECLQNCPVLLETVIDILRLTQFAGKQNKNVFTASHSVSEIEEVTHPAVGFKAHLIRLIANLCYKHEDNQEKVFHLDGIPLILDNCSIDDNNPFLNQWAVYAIRNLTEQNEKNQEVIANMERQGLADYSVLKNMGLQVEEHDGKLLLKSLKKEF
;
A
#
# COMPACT_ATOMS: atom_id res chain seq x y z
N MET A 1 5.32 -19.50 -44.60
CA MET A 1 3.89 -19.80 -44.46
C MET A 1 3.16 -18.47 -44.42
N ALA A 2 2.60 -18.06 -45.56
CA ALA A 2 1.81 -16.85 -45.69
C ALA A 2 0.34 -17.28 -45.79
N VAL A 3 -0.34 -17.43 -44.64
CA VAL A 3 -1.80 -17.42 -44.54
C VAL A 3 -2.26 -16.62 -43.30
N PRO A 4 -1.93 -15.31 -43.14
CA PRO A 4 -2.36 -14.55 -41.98
C PRO A 4 -3.52 -13.57 -42.32
N ILE A 5 -3.40 -12.82 -43.42
CA ILE A 5 -4.27 -11.68 -43.79
C ILE A 5 -5.68 -12.13 -44.18
N ASP A 6 -5.79 -13.15 -45.05
CA ASP A 6 -7.08 -13.67 -45.52
C ASP A 6 -7.97 -14.17 -44.37
N SER A 7 -7.36 -14.57 -43.24
CA SER A 7 -8.05 -15.07 -42.07
C SER A 7 -8.78 -13.95 -41.32
N LEU A 8 -8.16 -12.77 -41.13
CA LEU A 8 -8.80 -11.65 -40.44
C LEU A 8 -9.99 -11.13 -41.24
N ASP A 9 -9.81 -10.91 -42.54
CA ASP A 9 -10.88 -10.45 -43.44
C ASP A 9 -12.05 -11.45 -43.49
N ALA A 10 -11.75 -12.76 -43.52
CA ALA A 10 -12.76 -13.80 -43.51
C ALA A 10 -13.57 -13.77 -42.20
N PHE A 11 -12.92 -13.64 -41.05
CA PHE A 11 -13.62 -13.52 -39.77
C PHE A 11 -14.42 -12.22 -39.67
N THR A 12 -13.89 -11.09 -40.16
CA THR A 12 -14.60 -9.81 -40.17
C THR A 12 -15.89 -9.89 -40.99
N ARG A 13 -15.85 -10.46 -42.20
CA ARG A 13 -17.05 -10.64 -43.03
C ARG A 13 -18.09 -11.57 -42.37
N LYS A 14 -17.64 -12.62 -41.68
CA LYS A 14 -18.53 -13.48 -40.91
C LYS A 14 -19.19 -12.70 -39.77
N LEU A 15 -18.40 -11.91 -39.03
CA LEU A 15 -18.88 -11.08 -37.92
C LEU A 15 -19.98 -10.11 -38.39
N GLU A 16 -19.77 -9.41 -39.51
CA GLU A 16 -20.78 -8.51 -40.12
C GLU A 16 -22.06 -9.25 -40.55
N CYS A 17 -21.95 -10.51 -40.97
CA CYS A 17 -23.12 -11.34 -41.30
C CYS A 17 -23.96 -11.63 -40.04
N TYR A 18 -23.29 -11.99 -38.93
CA TYR A 18 -23.95 -12.23 -37.65
C TYR A 18 -24.63 -10.98 -37.08
N VAL A 19 -24.02 -9.81 -37.22
CA VAL A 19 -24.63 -8.54 -36.83
C VAL A 19 -25.99 -8.33 -37.50
N LYS A 20 -26.11 -8.64 -38.79
CA LYS A 20 -27.39 -8.54 -39.52
C LYS A 20 -28.43 -9.53 -39.00
N ASN A 21 -28.01 -10.74 -38.62
CA ASN A 21 -28.90 -11.76 -38.05
C ASN A 21 -29.36 -11.40 -36.62
N LEU A 22 -28.51 -10.73 -35.83
CA LEU A 22 -28.89 -10.27 -34.49
C LEU A 22 -30.01 -9.22 -34.51
N GLN A 23 -30.05 -8.36 -35.52
CA GLN A 23 -31.14 -7.39 -35.70
C GLN A 23 -32.50 -8.08 -35.92
N GLN A 24 -32.50 -9.37 -36.26
CA GLN A 24 -33.70 -10.18 -36.48
C GLN A 24 -34.06 -11.08 -35.27
N GLY A 25 -33.46 -10.83 -34.10
CA GLY A 25 -33.72 -11.62 -32.88
C GLY A 25 -32.81 -12.84 -32.70
N GLY A 26 -31.71 -12.96 -33.47
CA GLY A 26 -30.71 -14.01 -33.27
C GLY A 26 -30.01 -13.92 -31.90
N GLU A 27 -29.45 -15.05 -31.46
CA GLU A 27 -28.68 -15.22 -30.23
C GLU A 27 -27.24 -15.62 -30.53
N PRO A 28 -26.28 -15.45 -29.59
CA PRO A 28 -24.93 -15.95 -29.76
C PRO A 28 -24.92 -17.48 -29.83
N ASP A 29 -24.45 -18.01 -30.95
CA ASP A 29 -24.22 -19.44 -31.16
C ASP A 29 -22.73 -19.78 -31.07
N LEU A 30 -22.43 -21.08 -31.12
CA LEU A 30 -21.06 -21.58 -31.02
C LEU A 30 -20.18 -21.11 -32.19
N GLU A 31 -20.73 -20.94 -33.40
CA GLU A 31 -19.95 -20.51 -34.57
C GLU A 31 -19.58 -19.03 -34.47
N LEU A 32 -20.48 -18.17 -33.98
CA LEU A 32 -20.18 -16.79 -33.68
C LEU A 32 -19.12 -16.67 -32.59
N LEU A 33 -19.22 -17.46 -31.52
CA LEU A 33 -18.19 -17.47 -30.46
C LEU A 33 -16.82 -17.87 -31.01
N GLN A 34 -16.74 -18.96 -31.79
CA GLN A 34 -15.48 -19.40 -32.43
C GLN A 34 -14.92 -18.38 -33.41
N THR A 35 -15.78 -17.68 -34.14
CA THR A 35 -15.39 -16.56 -35.01
C THR A 35 -14.74 -15.45 -34.18
N MET A 36 -15.32 -15.14 -33.02
CA MET A 36 -14.78 -14.10 -32.13
C MET A 36 -13.45 -14.52 -31.49
N GLU A 37 -13.35 -15.76 -30.99
CA GLU A 37 -12.11 -16.34 -30.46
C GLU A 37 -10.97 -16.32 -31.49
N GLY A 38 -11.30 -16.58 -32.76
CA GLY A 38 -10.38 -16.48 -33.89
C GLY A 38 -9.79 -15.07 -34.01
N ILE A 39 -10.63 -14.03 -34.01
CA ILE A 39 -10.18 -12.63 -34.07
C ILE A 39 -9.37 -12.27 -32.81
N THR A 40 -9.84 -12.64 -31.61
CA THR A 40 -9.11 -12.40 -30.35
C THR A 40 -7.71 -12.98 -30.36
N SER A 41 -7.55 -14.19 -30.92
CA SER A 41 -6.26 -14.85 -31.06
C SER A 41 -5.34 -14.10 -32.02
N LEU A 42 -5.87 -13.62 -33.16
CA LEU A 42 -5.09 -12.83 -34.11
C LEU A 42 -4.58 -11.54 -33.46
N PHE A 43 -5.41 -10.81 -32.72
CA PHE A 43 -4.99 -9.53 -32.09
C PHE A 43 -3.89 -9.65 -31.02
N ARG A 44 -3.43 -10.86 -30.66
CA ARG A 44 -2.20 -11.03 -29.88
C ARG A 44 -0.96 -10.54 -30.62
N GLU A 45 -0.93 -10.66 -31.94
CA GLU A 45 0.18 -10.17 -32.77
C GLU A 45 -0.06 -8.72 -33.20
N GLN A 46 1.01 -7.90 -33.16
CA GLN A 46 0.92 -6.47 -33.50
C GLN A 46 0.45 -6.23 -34.94
N LEU A 47 0.90 -7.07 -35.88
CA LEU A 47 0.53 -6.98 -37.30
C LEU A 47 -0.99 -6.92 -37.49
N TYR A 48 -1.74 -7.81 -36.84
CA TYR A 48 -3.20 -7.83 -37.02
C TYR A 48 -3.91 -6.69 -36.30
N ARG A 49 -3.35 -6.17 -35.20
CA ARG A 49 -3.88 -4.97 -34.55
C ARG A 49 -3.81 -3.79 -35.50
N GLU A 50 -2.67 -3.59 -36.16
CA GLU A 50 -2.47 -2.50 -37.12
C GLU A 50 -3.36 -2.64 -38.36
N MET A 51 -3.67 -3.88 -38.76
CA MET A 51 -4.58 -4.19 -39.86
C MET A 51 -6.06 -4.09 -39.51
N ALA A 52 -6.42 -4.00 -38.23
CA ALA A 52 -7.82 -3.91 -37.83
C ALA A 52 -8.51 -2.70 -38.47
N GLU A 53 -9.72 -2.94 -38.99
CA GLU A 53 -10.58 -1.94 -39.60
C GLU A 53 -11.71 -1.55 -38.64
N GLU A 54 -12.29 -0.37 -38.86
CA GLU A 54 -13.35 0.19 -38.01
C GLU A 54 -14.60 -0.70 -37.92
N ASN A 55 -14.93 -1.42 -38.99
CA ASN A 55 -16.08 -2.32 -39.07
C ASN A 55 -16.07 -3.45 -38.02
N ILE A 56 -14.89 -3.93 -37.61
CA ILE A 56 -14.77 -4.92 -36.53
C ILE A 56 -15.27 -4.31 -35.22
N PHE A 57 -14.85 -3.08 -34.92
CA PHE A 57 -15.21 -2.37 -33.70
C PHE A 57 -16.67 -1.89 -33.73
N GLN A 58 -17.19 -1.51 -34.91
CA GLN A 58 -18.62 -1.26 -35.14
C GLN A 58 -19.47 -2.50 -34.85
N SER A 59 -19.03 -3.65 -35.32
CA SER A 59 -19.72 -4.92 -35.05
C SER A 59 -19.73 -5.21 -33.56
N LEU A 60 -18.57 -5.14 -32.90
CA LEU A 60 -18.44 -5.31 -31.44
C LEU A 60 -19.35 -4.36 -30.65
N LEU A 61 -19.42 -3.09 -31.04
CA LEU A 61 -20.29 -2.11 -30.41
C LEU A 61 -21.77 -2.55 -30.52
N GLN A 62 -22.22 -2.98 -31.69
CA GLN A 62 -23.59 -3.45 -31.89
C GLN A 62 -23.89 -4.71 -31.06
N PHE A 63 -22.94 -5.66 -30.99
CA PHE A 63 -23.06 -6.85 -30.15
C PHE A 63 -23.19 -6.51 -28.67
N LEU A 64 -22.28 -5.69 -28.14
CA LEU A 64 -22.26 -5.31 -26.73
C LEU A 64 -23.47 -4.47 -26.36
N SER A 65 -23.90 -3.57 -27.24
CA SER A 65 -25.14 -2.79 -27.08
C SER A 65 -26.37 -3.69 -26.98
N LYS A 66 -26.47 -4.74 -27.81
CA LYS A 66 -27.55 -5.72 -27.69
C LYS A 66 -27.43 -6.54 -26.40
N ALA A 67 -26.21 -6.93 -26.02
CA ALA A 67 -25.96 -7.71 -24.82
C ALA A 67 -26.48 -7.04 -23.54
N ILE A 68 -26.47 -5.70 -23.45
CA ILE A 68 -27.05 -4.95 -22.32
C ILE A 68 -28.48 -5.41 -22.06
N HIS A 69 -29.34 -5.33 -23.08
CA HIS A 69 -30.75 -5.67 -22.95
C HIS A 69 -30.97 -7.16 -22.68
N GLU A 70 -30.26 -8.01 -23.40
CA GLU A 70 -30.45 -9.46 -23.32
C GLU A 70 -29.99 -10.02 -21.97
N ILE A 71 -28.88 -9.53 -21.43
CA ILE A 71 -28.38 -9.95 -20.11
C ILE A 71 -29.32 -9.45 -19.00
N GLU A 72 -29.79 -8.21 -19.07
CA GLU A 72 -30.77 -7.69 -18.09
C GLU A 72 -32.10 -8.45 -18.11
N LEU A 73 -32.61 -8.81 -19.30
CA LEU A 73 -33.81 -9.63 -19.41
C LEU A 73 -33.58 -11.06 -18.91
N ALA A 74 -32.48 -11.69 -19.33
CA ALA A 74 -32.18 -13.07 -19.01
C ALA A 74 -31.88 -13.29 -17.52
N SER A 75 -31.26 -12.31 -16.85
CA SER A 75 -30.99 -12.33 -15.40
C SER A 75 -32.28 -12.32 -14.55
N LYS A 76 -33.34 -11.65 -15.01
CA LYS A 76 -34.63 -11.60 -14.29
C LYS A 76 -35.47 -12.85 -14.47
N CYS A 77 -35.35 -13.52 -15.62
CA CYS A 77 -36.22 -14.63 -16.02
C CYS A 77 -35.58 -16.02 -15.91
N SER A 78 -34.36 -16.16 -15.36
CA SER A 78 -33.60 -17.43 -15.29
C SER A 78 -33.54 -18.16 -16.66
N CYS A 79 -33.15 -17.41 -17.70
CA CYS A 79 -33.18 -17.88 -19.07
C CYS A 79 -31.99 -18.80 -19.42
N LYS A 80 -32.20 -19.80 -20.28
CA LYS A 80 -31.16 -20.76 -20.74
C LYS A 80 -30.02 -20.11 -21.54
N HIS A 81 -30.22 -18.90 -22.03
CA HIS A 81 -29.31 -18.22 -22.96
C HIS A 81 -28.40 -17.19 -22.29
N LEU A 82 -28.54 -16.99 -20.97
CA LEU A 82 -27.70 -16.04 -20.23
C LEU A 82 -26.21 -16.38 -20.35
N ASP A 83 -25.86 -17.66 -20.19
CA ASP A 83 -24.47 -18.10 -20.22
C ASP A 83 -23.81 -17.84 -21.59
N ALA A 84 -24.54 -18.06 -22.69
CA ALA A 84 -24.05 -17.77 -24.04
C ALA A 84 -23.74 -16.27 -24.24
N TRP A 85 -24.62 -15.39 -23.77
CA TRP A 85 -24.38 -13.94 -23.78
C TRP A 85 -23.19 -13.56 -22.90
N LEU A 86 -23.07 -14.11 -21.69
CA LEU A 86 -21.95 -13.83 -20.80
C LEU A 86 -20.61 -14.27 -21.40
N GLN A 87 -20.54 -15.48 -21.96
CA GLN A 87 -19.33 -15.99 -22.63
C GLN A 87 -18.95 -15.14 -23.82
N PHE A 88 -19.93 -14.79 -24.66
CA PHE A 88 -19.70 -13.96 -25.84
C PHE A 88 -19.26 -12.54 -25.47
N THR A 89 -19.89 -11.91 -24.48
CA THR A 89 -19.48 -10.60 -23.94
C THR A 89 -18.05 -10.65 -23.39
N ALA A 90 -17.68 -11.72 -22.66
CA ALA A 90 -16.32 -11.91 -22.19
C ALA A 90 -15.32 -11.97 -23.36
N GLU A 91 -15.67 -12.67 -24.43
CA GLU A 91 -14.81 -12.80 -25.61
C GLU A 91 -14.70 -11.49 -26.41
N CYS A 92 -15.79 -10.73 -26.54
CA CYS A 92 -15.75 -9.37 -27.07
C CYS A 92 -14.78 -8.47 -26.29
N PHE A 93 -14.82 -8.49 -24.95
CA PHE A 93 -13.88 -7.72 -24.13
C PHE A 93 -12.43 -8.20 -24.29
N ARG A 94 -12.18 -9.51 -24.39
CA ARG A 94 -10.82 -10.03 -24.66
C ARG A 94 -10.31 -9.61 -26.03
N CYS A 95 -11.19 -9.64 -27.04
CA CYS A 95 -10.90 -9.15 -28.38
C CYS A 95 -10.47 -7.68 -28.32
N GLN A 96 -11.28 -6.82 -27.70
CA GLN A 96 -10.99 -5.39 -27.56
C GLN A 96 -9.70 -5.12 -26.78
N ARG A 97 -9.53 -5.78 -25.61
CA ARG A 97 -8.32 -5.71 -24.78
C ARG A 97 -7.07 -6.03 -25.59
N ASN A 98 -7.11 -7.09 -26.40
CA ASN A 98 -6.00 -7.47 -27.26
C ASN A 98 -5.84 -6.45 -28.39
N ALA A 99 -6.91 -5.96 -29.03
CA ALA A 99 -6.82 -5.02 -30.13
C ALA A 99 -6.21 -3.65 -29.75
N CYS A 100 -6.43 -3.18 -28.51
CA CYS A 100 -5.96 -1.85 -28.08
C CYS A 100 -4.58 -1.85 -27.41
N VAL A 101 -4.04 -2.99 -26.98
CA VAL A 101 -2.73 -3.03 -26.30
C VAL A 101 -1.61 -2.51 -27.21
N ASN A 102 -0.93 -1.46 -26.75
CA ASN A 102 0.13 -0.76 -27.49
C ASN A 102 -0.27 -0.40 -28.93
N CYS A 103 -1.55 -0.04 -29.16
CA CYS A 103 -2.06 0.30 -30.49
C CYS A 103 -2.93 1.57 -30.44
N SER A 104 -2.29 2.74 -30.58
CA SER A 104 -2.96 4.04 -30.55
C SER A 104 -4.01 4.23 -31.65
N LYS A 105 -3.80 3.63 -32.82
CA LYS A 105 -4.79 3.60 -33.92
C LYS A 105 -6.11 3.00 -33.43
N ASN A 106 -6.07 1.80 -32.86
CA ASN A 106 -7.27 1.09 -32.43
C ASN A 106 -7.91 1.76 -31.21
N GLN A 107 -7.11 2.25 -30.26
CA GLN A 107 -7.61 3.08 -29.17
C GLN A 107 -8.38 4.29 -29.73
N GLY A 108 -7.79 5.04 -30.67
CA GLY A 108 -8.47 6.18 -31.29
C GLY A 108 -9.78 5.82 -31.97
N ILE A 109 -9.79 4.76 -32.80
CA ILE A 109 -11.03 4.30 -33.46
C ILE A 109 -12.10 3.96 -32.42
N MET A 110 -11.76 3.17 -31.39
CA MET A 110 -12.71 2.77 -30.36
C MET A 110 -13.21 3.94 -29.50
N SER A 111 -12.40 4.98 -29.27
CA SER A 111 -12.78 6.17 -28.49
C SER A 111 -13.87 7.00 -29.17
N TYR A 112 -13.79 7.17 -30.49
CA TYR A 112 -14.71 8.01 -31.25
C TYR A 112 -15.91 7.27 -31.82
N LEU A 113 -15.87 5.93 -31.79
CA LEU A 113 -16.95 5.12 -32.32
C LEU A 113 -18.20 5.28 -31.45
N ILE A 114 -19.31 5.64 -32.08
CA ILE A 114 -20.59 5.92 -31.44
C ILE A 114 -21.69 5.14 -32.18
N ILE A 115 -22.62 4.54 -31.42
CA ILE A 115 -23.83 3.95 -31.98
C ILE A 115 -24.94 5.00 -32.03
N GLY A 116 -25.66 5.05 -33.16
CA GLY A 116 -26.84 5.89 -33.28
C GLY A 116 -27.95 5.41 -32.33
N ILE A 117 -28.25 6.26 -31.34
CA ILE A 117 -29.43 6.26 -30.45
C ILE A 117 -29.67 4.94 -29.70
N LEU A 118 -29.05 4.84 -28.52
CA LEU A 118 -29.64 4.13 -27.38
C LEU A 118 -29.98 5.18 -26.31
N CYS A 119 -31.26 5.30 -25.93
CA CYS A 119 -31.72 6.20 -24.87
C CYS A 119 -31.34 7.69 -25.06
N ASP A 120 -31.58 8.25 -26.25
CA ASP A 120 -31.32 9.67 -26.59
C ASP A 120 -29.86 10.14 -26.39
N ARG A 121 -28.90 9.22 -26.28
CA ARG A 121 -27.47 9.51 -26.21
C ARG A 121 -26.67 8.71 -27.24
N ASN A 122 -25.65 9.36 -27.75
CA ASN A 122 -24.61 8.77 -28.58
C ASN A 122 -23.65 7.99 -27.68
N LEU A 123 -23.88 6.69 -27.49
CA LEU A 123 -23.02 5.83 -26.65
C LEU A 123 -21.89 5.24 -27.50
N GLY A 124 -20.66 5.36 -27.00
CA GLY A 124 -19.50 4.71 -27.59
C GLY A 124 -19.15 3.39 -26.93
N LEU A 125 -18.04 2.78 -27.38
CA LEU A 125 -17.58 1.49 -26.87
C LEU A 125 -17.23 1.54 -25.39
N ILE A 126 -16.64 2.64 -24.90
CA ILE A 126 -16.33 2.82 -23.47
C ILE A 126 -17.63 2.83 -22.66
N ASP A 127 -18.63 3.62 -23.07
CA ASP A 127 -19.90 3.76 -22.32
C ASP A 127 -20.65 2.44 -22.23
N VAL A 128 -20.76 1.73 -23.37
CA VAL A 128 -21.42 0.41 -23.43
C VAL A 128 -20.68 -0.62 -22.58
N SER A 129 -19.34 -0.58 -22.58
CA SER A 129 -18.53 -1.50 -21.77
C SER A 129 -18.70 -1.25 -20.27
N VAL A 130 -18.66 0.01 -19.84
CA VAL A 130 -18.89 0.39 -18.43
C VAL A 130 -20.31 0.00 -18.00
N CYS A 131 -21.32 0.23 -18.84
CA CYS A 131 -22.70 -0.16 -18.57
C CYS A 131 -22.85 -1.67 -18.40
N LEU A 132 -22.28 -2.47 -19.31
CA LEU A 132 -22.27 -3.92 -19.19
C LEU A 132 -21.59 -4.40 -17.91
N ILE A 133 -20.42 -3.85 -17.60
CA ILE A 133 -19.70 -4.20 -16.38
C ILE A 133 -20.54 -3.89 -15.13
N TRP A 134 -21.23 -2.75 -15.12
CA TRP A 134 -22.14 -2.39 -14.03
C TRP A 134 -23.32 -3.37 -13.88
N ILE A 135 -23.91 -3.79 -15.00
CA ILE A 135 -24.98 -4.81 -15.00
C ILE A 135 -24.45 -6.13 -14.45
N LEU A 136 -23.26 -6.56 -14.88
CA LEU A 136 -22.62 -7.80 -14.41
C LEU A 136 -22.38 -7.77 -12.89
N HIS A 137 -22.04 -6.62 -12.32
CA HIS A 137 -21.93 -6.47 -10.87
C HIS A 137 -23.29 -6.64 -10.15
N GLY A 138 -24.36 -6.05 -10.68
CA GLY A 138 -25.70 -6.16 -10.09
C GLY A 138 -26.32 -7.56 -10.16
N MET A 139 -25.76 -8.44 -10.99
CA MET A 139 -26.14 -9.84 -11.05
C MET A 139 -25.49 -10.58 -9.88
N ASN A 140 -26.22 -10.75 -8.76
CA ASN A 140 -25.87 -11.60 -7.61
C ASN A 140 -25.83 -13.10 -7.98
N ILE A 141 -25.13 -13.47 -9.05
CA ILE A 141 -25.09 -14.81 -9.61
C ILE A 141 -23.62 -15.24 -9.64
N ASP A 142 -23.26 -16.26 -8.86
CA ASP A 142 -21.95 -16.92 -8.84
C ASP A 142 -21.67 -17.74 -10.13
N GLN A 143 -21.99 -17.17 -11.30
CA GLN A 143 -21.65 -17.77 -12.59
C GLN A 143 -20.22 -17.41 -12.97
N GLN A 144 -19.38 -18.43 -13.19
CA GLN A 144 -18.01 -18.24 -13.67
C GLN A 144 -17.93 -17.37 -14.93
N SER A 145 -18.94 -17.46 -15.81
CA SER A 145 -19.04 -16.66 -17.04
C SER A 145 -19.26 -15.17 -16.76
N SER A 146 -20.03 -14.81 -15.73
CA SER A 146 -20.24 -13.40 -15.33
C SER A 146 -18.93 -12.79 -14.84
N LEU A 147 -18.23 -13.49 -13.94
CA LEU A 147 -16.90 -13.05 -13.47
C LEU A 147 -15.88 -12.98 -14.62
N ALA A 148 -15.93 -13.92 -15.56
CA ALA A 148 -15.06 -13.90 -16.73
C ALA A 148 -15.31 -12.66 -17.62
N ALA A 149 -16.58 -12.29 -17.84
CA ALA A 149 -16.95 -11.08 -18.57
C ALA A 149 -16.52 -9.82 -17.81
N PHE A 150 -16.81 -9.74 -16.51
CA PHE A 150 -16.48 -8.60 -15.67
C PHE A 150 -14.96 -8.35 -15.65
N ARG A 151 -14.16 -9.38 -15.35
CA ARG A 151 -12.69 -9.31 -15.34
C ARG A 151 -12.15 -8.88 -16.71
N SER A 152 -12.64 -9.49 -17.79
CA SER A 152 -12.18 -9.17 -19.16
C SER A 152 -12.51 -7.73 -19.54
N GLY A 153 -13.68 -7.22 -19.11
CA GLY A 153 -14.09 -5.84 -19.30
C GLY A 153 -13.17 -4.85 -18.59
N LEU A 154 -12.82 -5.09 -17.33
CA LEU A 154 -11.87 -4.25 -16.59
C LEU A 154 -10.47 -4.25 -17.24
N GLN A 155 -10.00 -5.41 -17.70
CA GLN A 155 -8.73 -5.50 -18.42
C GLN A 155 -8.75 -4.71 -19.74
N TYR A 156 -9.87 -4.75 -20.47
CA TYR A 156 -10.06 -3.91 -21.66
C TYR A 156 -9.98 -2.43 -21.30
N LEU A 157 -10.72 -1.96 -20.29
CA LEU A 157 -10.69 -0.56 -19.87
C LEU A 157 -9.27 -0.11 -19.47
N GLY A 158 -8.49 -0.96 -18.81
CA GLY A 158 -7.11 -0.63 -18.45
C GLY A 158 -6.21 -0.45 -19.68
N ASN A 159 -6.29 -1.36 -20.65
CA ASN A 159 -5.53 -1.23 -21.91
C ASN A 159 -6.03 -0.06 -22.77
N MET A 160 -7.31 0.28 -22.69
CA MET A 160 -7.90 1.43 -23.38
C MET A 160 -7.40 2.76 -22.78
N ALA A 161 -7.26 2.81 -21.45
CA ALA A 161 -6.72 3.95 -20.72
C ALA A 161 -5.20 4.11 -20.92
N ALA A 162 -4.45 3.01 -21.05
CA ALA A 162 -3.00 3.02 -21.12
C ALA A 162 -2.49 3.83 -22.32
N GLY A 163 -1.77 4.93 -22.06
CA GLY A 163 -1.15 5.77 -23.09
C GLY A 163 -2.11 6.67 -23.88
N ASN A 164 -3.39 6.76 -23.50
CA ASN A 164 -4.39 7.56 -24.21
C ASN A 164 -5.16 8.48 -23.23
N SER A 165 -4.86 9.78 -23.23
CA SER A 165 -5.46 10.76 -22.30
C SER A 165 -6.96 10.93 -22.49
N GLU A 166 -7.47 10.90 -23.72
CA GLU A 166 -8.89 11.04 -24.01
C GLU A 166 -9.69 9.86 -23.45
N SER A 167 -9.19 8.64 -23.67
CA SER A 167 -9.81 7.42 -23.13
C SER A 167 -9.78 7.42 -21.61
N ARG A 168 -8.69 7.86 -20.98
CA ARG A 168 -8.62 8.02 -19.51
C ARG A 168 -9.70 8.96 -18.99
N ASN A 169 -9.91 10.09 -19.66
CA ASN A 169 -10.92 11.08 -19.28
C ASN A 169 -12.34 10.54 -19.47
N SER A 170 -12.61 9.88 -20.60
CA SER A 170 -13.91 9.26 -20.88
C SER A 170 -14.24 8.14 -19.90
N ILE A 171 -13.27 7.26 -19.60
CA ILE A 171 -13.43 6.19 -18.60
C ILE A 171 -13.72 6.82 -17.24
N TRP A 172 -12.88 7.73 -16.77
CA TRP A 172 -13.04 8.38 -15.46
C TRP A 172 -14.42 9.02 -15.29
N LYS A 173 -14.89 9.76 -16.30
CA LYS A 173 -16.21 10.41 -16.31
C LYS A 173 -17.36 9.43 -16.15
N CYS A 174 -17.22 8.21 -16.68
CA CYS A 174 -18.28 7.21 -16.66
C CYS A 174 -18.17 6.25 -15.46
N THR A 175 -17.02 6.20 -14.78
CA THR A 175 -16.78 5.26 -13.67
C THR A 175 -16.71 5.93 -12.29
N PHE A 176 -16.12 7.12 -12.18
CA PHE A 176 -15.91 7.75 -10.88
C PHE A 176 -17.21 8.41 -10.34
N PRO A 177 -17.54 8.27 -9.04
CA PRO A 177 -16.85 7.48 -8.01
C PRO A 177 -17.35 6.04 -7.85
N ASP A 178 -18.65 5.80 -8.07
CA ASP A 178 -19.34 4.59 -7.59
C ASP A 178 -18.86 3.28 -8.22
N PHE A 179 -18.40 3.31 -9.48
CA PHE A 179 -17.86 2.13 -10.17
C PHE A 179 -16.55 1.68 -9.55
N PHE A 180 -15.67 2.62 -9.21
CA PHE A 180 -14.42 2.27 -8.56
C PHE A 180 -14.68 1.78 -7.13
N LEU A 181 -15.62 2.39 -6.42
CA LEU A 181 -16.02 1.91 -5.10
C LEU A 181 -16.51 0.46 -5.15
N THR A 182 -17.33 0.15 -6.15
CA THR A 182 -17.85 -1.19 -6.42
C THR A 182 -16.74 -2.19 -6.71
N CYS A 183 -15.78 -1.84 -7.58
CA CYS A 183 -14.68 -2.73 -7.94
C CYS A 183 -13.71 -2.97 -6.78
N LEU A 184 -13.37 -1.92 -6.02
CA LEU A 184 -12.41 -2.00 -4.91
C LEU A 184 -12.95 -2.83 -3.72
N ASN A 185 -14.27 -2.84 -3.52
CA ASN A 185 -14.93 -3.59 -2.45
C ASN A 185 -15.45 -4.97 -2.91
N HIS A 186 -15.10 -5.41 -4.11
CA HIS A 186 -15.59 -6.66 -4.66
C HIS A 186 -14.99 -7.88 -3.95
N PHE A 187 -15.76 -8.98 -3.83
CA PHE A 187 -15.29 -10.21 -3.18
C PHE A 187 -14.24 -10.97 -4.00
N ASP A 188 -14.24 -10.77 -5.32
CA ASP A 188 -13.30 -11.39 -6.25
C ASP A 188 -11.99 -10.60 -6.35
N GLU A 189 -10.88 -11.19 -5.91
CA GLU A 189 -9.55 -10.55 -5.90
C GLU A 189 -9.13 -10.04 -7.29
N LYS A 190 -9.43 -10.79 -8.37
CA LYS A 190 -9.07 -10.37 -9.74
C LYS A 190 -9.85 -9.14 -10.19
N VAL A 191 -11.13 -9.02 -9.80
CA VAL A 191 -11.92 -7.80 -10.04
C VAL A 191 -11.29 -6.62 -9.30
N VAL A 192 -10.88 -6.81 -8.04
CA VAL A 192 -10.18 -5.76 -7.26
C VAL A 192 -8.87 -5.36 -7.95
N THR A 193 -8.03 -6.33 -8.35
CA THR A 193 -6.76 -6.06 -9.03
C THR A 193 -6.96 -5.31 -10.36
N TYR A 194 -7.88 -5.75 -11.21
CA TYR A 194 -8.11 -5.09 -12.50
C TYR A 194 -8.83 -3.74 -12.34
N GLY A 195 -9.71 -3.60 -11.36
CA GLY A 195 -10.31 -2.32 -10.99
C GLY A 195 -9.27 -1.31 -10.51
N ALA A 196 -8.34 -1.75 -9.65
CA ALA A 196 -7.20 -0.95 -9.20
C ALA A 196 -6.28 -0.55 -10.35
N MET A 197 -6.01 -1.46 -11.31
CA MET A 197 -5.26 -1.14 -12.52
C MET A 197 -5.93 -0.02 -13.33
N VAL A 198 -7.24 -0.09 -13.56
CA VAL A 198 -7.98 0.98 -14.28
C VAL A 198 -7.92 2.28 -13.48
N PHE A 199 -8.17 2.22 -12.17
CA PHE A 199 -8.13 3.37 -11.27
C PHE A 199 -6.78 4.08 -11.35
N PHE A 200 -5.68 3.35 -11.08
CA PHE A 200 -4.32 3.83 -11.15
C PHE A 200 -4.01 4.45 -12.52
N THR A 201 -4.32 3.75 -13.60
CA THR A 201 -3.99 4.21 -14.97
C THR A 201 -4.69 5.52 -15.32
N CYS A 202 -5.93 5.71 -14.82
CA CYS A 202 -6.69 6.92 -15.06
C CYS A 202 -6.18 8.12 -14.24
N LEU A 203 -5.60 7.92 -13.06
CA LEU A 203 -5.19 9.02 -12.17
C LEU A 203 -4.19 9.98 -12.82
N ASP A 204 -4.44 11.28 -12.61
CA ASP A 204 -3.55 12.39 -12.92
C ASP A 204 -3.81 13.53 -11.92
N VAL A 205 -3.14 14.66 -12.10
CA VAL A 205 -3.23 15.81 -11.16
C VAL A 205 -4.67 16.31 -11.00
N GLU A 206 -5.44 16.37 -12.09
CA GLU A 206 -6.84 16.85 -12.04
C GLU A 206 -7.74 15.87 -11.29
N LYS A 207 -7.57 14.57 -11.53
CA LYS A 207 -8.37 13.52 -10.88
C LYS A 207 -8.00 13.34 -9.41
N MET A 208 -6.75 13.64 -9.04
CA MET A 208 -6.34 13.71 -7.64
C MET A 208 -7.03 14.86 -6.89
N ILE A 209 -7.24 16.01 -7.53
CA ILE A 209 -8.02 17.12 -6.96
C ILE A 209 -9.48 16.70 -6.77
N GLU A 210 -10.07 15.97 -7.73
CA GLU A 210 -11.44 15.46 -7.59
C GLU A 210 -11.55 14.42 -6.45
N LEU A 211 -10.54 13.55 -6.30
CA LEU A 211 -10.47 12.56 -5.22
C LEU A 211 -10.35 13.20 -3.82
N GLN A 212 -9.70 14.37 -3.73
CA GLN A 212 -9.56 15.15 -2.50
C GLN A 212 -10.86 15.82 -2.02
N ASP A 213 -11.87 15.93 -2.88
CA ASP A 213 -13.18 16.41 -2.46
C ASP A 213 -13.72 15.50 -1.34
N ALA A 214 -14.11 16.09 -0.21
CA ALA A 214 -14.54 15.36 0.98
C ALA A 214 -15.64 14.32 0.68
N LYS A 215 -16.51 14.58 -0.32
CA LYS A 215 -17.57 13.66 -0.76
C LYS A 215 -17.00 12.35 -1.34
N ASN A 216 -15.78 12.36 -1.86
CA ASN A 216 -15.11 11.25 -2.54
C ASN A 216 -14.06 10.53 -1.68
N SER A 217 -13.81 11.01 -0.46
CA SER A 217 -12.81 10.44 0.47
C SER A 217 -12.98 8.94 0.73
N HIS A 218 -14.19 8.41 0.61
CA HIS A 218 -14.51 6.99 0.77
C HIS A 218 -13.90 6.10 -0.34
N VAL A 219 -13.66 6.64 -1.54
CA VAL A 219 -12.97 5.92 -2.63
C VAL A 219 -11.50 5.70 -2.27
N ALA A 220 -10.83 6.74 -1.77
CA ALA A 220 -9.44 6.65 -1.33
C ALA A 220 -9.27 5.71 -0.11
N GLN A 221 -10.21 5.75 0.84
CA GLN A 221 -10.26 4.77 1.94
C GLN A 221 -10.40 3.33 1.43
N SER A 222 -11.25 3.11 0.41
CA SER A 222 -11.45 1.79 -0.18
C SER A 222 -10.18 1.25 -0.87
N VAL A 223 -9.30 2.10 -1.37
CA VAL A 223 -7.97 1.67 -1.87
C VAL A 223 -7.12 1.10 -0.74
N VAL A 224 -7.07 1.76 0.42
CA VAL A 224 -6.32 1.27 1.59
C VAL A 224 -6.94 -0.01 2.14
N ASN A 225 -8.27 -0.07 2.23
CA ASN A 225 -8.99 -1.27 2.66
C ASN A 225 -8.76 -2.46 1.71
N ALA A 226 -8.78 -2.21 0.40
CA ALA A 226 -8.49 -3.22 -0.61
C ALA A 226 -7.04 -3.71 -0.51
N TYR A 227 -6.08 -2.81 -0.26
CA TYR A 227 -4.67 -3.17 -0.10
C TYR A 227 -4.44 -4.01 1.17
N MET A 228 -5.12 -3.66 2.27
CA MET A 228 -5.11 -4.46 3.50
C MET A 228 -5.60 -5.90 3.26
N LYS A 229 -6.62 -6.09 2.42
CA LYS A 229 -7.15 -7.41 2.07
C LYS A 229 -6.30 -8.15 1.03
N LEU A 230 -5.61 -7.41 0.15
CA LEU A 230 -4.83 -7.93 -0.98
C LEU A 230 -3.46 -7.22 -1.09
N PRO A 231 -2.52 -7.50 -0.16
CA PRO A 231 -1.23 -6.81 -0.07
C PRO A 231 -0.30 -7.09 -1.26
N GLU A 232 -0.50 -8.20 -1.98
CA GLU A 232 0.28 -8.56 -3.17
C GLU A 232 -0.09 -7.74 -4.43
N SER A 233 -1.11 -6.87 -4.34
CA SER A 233 -1.57 -6.08 -5.47
C SER A 233 -0.67 -4.86 -5.73
N GLU A 234 0.21 -4.99 -6.73
CA GLU A 234 1.10 -3.90 -7.17
C GLU A 234 0.33 -2.62 -7.52
N TRP A 235 -0.85 -2.72 -8.15
CA TRP A 235 -1.63 -1.54 -8.54
C TRP A 235 -2.12 -0.74 -7.34
N LEU A 236 -2.54 -1.40 -6.26
CA LEU A 236 -3.00 -0.73 -5.04
C LEU A 236 -1.81 -0.08 -4.32
N PHE A 237 -0.69 -0.80 -4.20
CA PHE A 237 0.55 -0.26 -3.65
C PHE A 237 1.04 0.96 -4.43
N LEU A 238 1.04 0.89 -5.77
CA LEU A 238 1.43 1.99 -6.65
C LEU A 238 0.47 3.18 -6.55
N THR A 239 -0.85 2.96 -6.42
CA THR A 239 -1.81 4.04 -6.16
C THR A 239 -1.46 4.78 -4.88
N ILE A 240 -1.21 4.06 -3.78
CA ILE A 240 -0.86 4.66 -2.50
C ILE A 240 0.47 5.42 -2.65
N THR A 241 1.53 4.73 -3.07
CA THR A 241 2.91 5.26 -3.04
C THR A 241 3.20 6.30 -4.12
N SER A 242 2.63 6.16 -5.32
CA SER A 242 2.93 7.04 -6.45
C SER A 242 1.97 8.22 -6.59
N HIS A 243 0.78 8.14 -5.99
CA HIS A 243 -0.24 9.20 -6.03
C HIS A 243 -0.62 9.73 -4.65
N PHE A 244 -1.09 8.89 -3.71
CA PHE A 244 -1.63 9.38 -2.44
C PHE A 244 -0.54 10.07 -1.60
N LEU A 245 0.64 9.47 -1.48
CA LEU A 245 1.74 10.04 -0.69
C LEU A 245 2.28 11.37 -1.24
N LYS A 246 1.94 11.74 -2.48
CA LYS A 246 2.26 13.06 -3.06
C LYS A 246 1.25 14.15 -2.66
N CYS A 247 0.15 13.78 -2.02
CA CYS A 247 -0.94 14.67 -1.61
C CYS A 247 -1.15 14.57 -0.08
N PRO A 248 -0.37 15.31 0.73
CA PRO A 248 -0.47 15.27 2.19
C PRO A 248 -1.89 15.49 2.71
N GLU A 249 -2.62 16.43 2.12
CA GLU A 249 -3.99 16.77 2.51
C GLU A 249 -4.98 15.60 2.32
N LEU A 250 -4.78 14.78 1.28
CA LEU A 250 -5.57 13.56 1.09
C LEU A 250 -5.24 12.51 2.15
N VAL A 251 -3.94 12.32 2.42
CA VAL A 251 -3.47 11.31 3.39
C VAL A 251 -3.96 11.66 4.79
N GLU A 252 -3.90 12.93 5.19
CA GLU A 252 -4.43 13.43 6.46
C GLU A 252 -5.94 13.17 6.59
N ASP A 253 -6.73 13.53 5.56
CA ASP A 253 -8.18 13.32 5.55
C ASP A 253 -8.57 11.84 5.66
N ILE A 254 -7.91 10.96 4.89
CA ILE A 254 -8.23 9.52 4.96
C ILE A 254 -7.72 8.91 6.27
N TYR A 255 -6.52 9.26 6.74
CA TYR A 255 -5.95 8.70 7.98
C TYR A 255 -6.84 8.95 9.19
N ALA A 256 -7.49 10.12 9.25
CA ALA A 256 -8.47 10.45 10.28
C ALA A 256 -9.70 9.51 10.27
N LYS A 257 -10.08 8.98 9.10
CA LYS A 257 -11.28 8.14 8.89
C LYS A 257 -11.00 6.63 8.91
N LEU A 258 -9.76 6.23 8.64
CA LEU A 258 -9.35 4.82 8.64
C LEU A 258 -9.48 4.17 10.03
N SER A 259 -9.83 2.89 10.04
CA SER A 259 -9.70 2.02 11.21
C SER A 259 -8.23 1.84 11.59
N ASN A 260 -7.97 1.33 12.80
CA ASN A 260 -6.60 1.17 13.27
C ASN A 260 -5.80 0.17 12.40
N GLN A 261 -6.42 -0.94 11.96
CA GLN A 261 -5.78 -1.90 11.07
C GLN A 261 -5.44 -1.31 9.69
N GLU A 262 -6.30 -0.45 9.16
CA GLU A 262 -6.04 0.26 7.89
C GLU A 262 -4.95 1.32 8.06
N ARG A 263 -4.87 2.01 9.21
CA ARG A 263 -3.75 2.91 9.53
C ARG A 263 -2.42 2.17 9.57
N ILE A 264 -2.37 1.02 10.24
CA ILE A 264 -1.18 0.14 10.26
C ILE A 264 -0.79 -0.23 8.82
N THR A 265 -1.76 -0.65 8.01
CA THR A 265 -1.53 -1.01 6.60
C THR A 265 -0.95 0.16 5.78
N LEU A 266 -1.49 1.37 5.96
CA LEU A 266 -0.99 2.57 5.29
C LEU A 266 0.44 2.91 5.74
N LEU A 267 0.73 2.78 7.04
CA LEU A 267 2.07 3.00 7.60
C LEU A 267 3.07 1.94 7.09
N ASP A 268 2.67 0.68 6.96
CA ASP A 268 3.48 -0.38 6.37
C ASP A 268 3.79 -0.09 4.89
N ALA A 269 2.82 0.42 4.12
CA ALA A 269 3.04 0.85 2.74
C ALA A 269 4.00 2.05 2.65
N ILE A 270 3.88 3.02 3.56
CA ILE A 270 4.80 4.16 3.66
C ILE A 270 6.21 3.66 3.99
N LEU A 271 6.34 2.78 4.99
CA LEU A 271 7.62 2.20 5.43
C LEU A 271 8.29 1.44 4.28
N ALA A 272 7.55 0.57 3.59
CA ALA A 272 8.04 -0.14 2.42
C ALA A 272 8.57 0.85 1.36
N LYS A 273 7.83 1.94 1.11
CA LYS A 273 8.21 2.94 0.10
C LYS A 273 9.50 3.69 0.47
N ILE A 274 9.68 4.06 1.73
CA ILE A 274 10.88 4.81 2.16
C ILE A 274 12.10 3.90 2.34
N SER A 275 11.90 2.61 2.60
CA SER A 275 12.98 1.62 2.68
C SER A 275 13.46 1.13 1.31
N GLU A 276 12.77 1.44 0.21
CA GLU A 276 13.23 1.16 -1.16
C GLU A 276 14.54 1.89 -1.43
N LYS A 277 15.64 1.13 -1.47
CA LYS A 277 16.97 1.62 -1.84
C LYS A 277 17.07 1.77 -3.35
N ASP A 278 16.34 2.72 -3.93
CA ASP A 278 16.38 2.95 -5.37
C ASP A 278 17.30 4.14 -5.72
N PRO A 279 18.54 3.90 -6.19
CA PRO A 279 19.56 4.94 -6.37
C PRO A 279 19.32 5.85 -7.58
N VAL A 280 18.30 5.60 -8.41
CA VAL A 280 18.16 6.22 -9.74
C VAL A 280 17.25 7.46 -9.76
N ASN A 281 16.32 7.63 -8.81
CA ASN A 281 15.31 8.70 -8.82
C ASN A 281 15.11 9.38 -7.44
N SER A 282 16.20 9.77 -6.77
CA SER A 282 16.17 10.18 -5.35
C SER A 282 15.36 11.43 -5.01
N GLU A 283 15.05 12.31 -5.97
CA GLU A 283 14.27 13.54 -5.71
C GLU A 283 12.77 13.42 -6.01
N GLU A 284 12.37 12.67 -7.06
CA GLU A 284 10.95 12.46 -7.39
C GLU A 284 10.26 11.45 -6.47
N ALA A 285 11.03 10.61 -5.78
CA ALA A 285 10.55 9.62 -4.81
C ALA A 285 10.37 10.18 -3.39
N LEU A 286 10.73 11.45 -3.15
CA LEU A 286 10.72 12.00 -1.80
C LEU A 286 9.30 12.29 -1.32
N ILE A 287 8.95 11.76 -0.16
CA ILE A 287 7.69 12.10 0.53
C ILE A 287 7.68 13.61 0.87
N PRO A 288 6.58 14.35 0.58
CA PRO A 288 6.49 15.78 0.89
C PRO A 288 6.68 16.07 2.39
N LEU A 289 7.38 17.17 2.72
CA LEU A 289 7.69 17.54 4.11
C LEU A 289 6.44 17.70 4.99
N LYS A 290 5.34 18.25 4.44
CA LYS A 290 4.05 18.32 5.15
C LYS A 290 3.56 16.95 5.64
N LEU A 291 3.80 15.88 4.86
CA LEU A 291 3.40 14.55 5.28
C LEU A 291 4.31 14.01 6.39
N VAL A 292 5.60 14.36 6.36
CA VAL A 292 6.56 14.05 7.45
C VAL A 292 6.12 14.73 8.75
N GLU A 293 5.76 16.02 8.68
CA GLU A 293 5.25 16.80 9.81
C GLU A 293 3.96 16.20 10.38
N PHE A 294 3.03 15.81 9.50
CA PHE A 294 1.78 15.15 9.89
C PHE A 294 2.02 13.84 10.64
N LEU A 295 2.89 12.97 10.13
CA LEU A 295 3.21 11.69 10.78
C LEU A 295 3.92 11.89 12.13
N ALA A 296 4.77 12.90 12.23
CA ALA A 296 5.39 13.29 13.50
C ALA A 296 4.36 13.80 14.51
N SER A 297 3.38 14.61 14.09
CA SER A 297 2.24 15.05 14.93
C SER A 297 1.42 13.86 15.41
N CYS A 298 1.08 12.93 14.51
CA CYS A 298 0.36 11.71 14.86
C CYS A 298 1.08 10.89 15.94
N PHE A 299 2.41 10.74 15.82
CA PHE A 299 3.21 10.08 16.84
C PHE A 299 3.14 10.85 18.16
N GLN A 300 3.35 12.17 18.15
CA GLN A 300 3.32 13.00 19.36
C GLN A 300 2.00 12.88 20.13
N GLU A 301 0.87 12.86 19.40
CA GLU A 301 -0.47 12.79 19.99
C GLU A 301 -0.79 11.41 20.59
N THR A 302 -0.32 10.33 19.95
CA THR A 302 -0.73 8.96 20.28
C THR A 302 0.32 8.15 21.05
N CYS A 303 1.57 8.62 21.12
CA CYS A 303 2.71 7.81 21.60
C CYS A 303 2.55 7.16 22.98
N LYS A 304 1.73 7.72 23.87
CA LYS A 304 1.47 7.17 25.20
C LYS A 304 0.62 5.89 25.17
N ASP A 305 -0.11 5.63 24.09
CA ASP A 305 -0.93 4.43 23.95
C ASP A 305 -0.09 3.15 24.04
N VAL A 306 1.18 3.19 23.61
CA VAL A 306 2.12 2.06 23.72
C VAL A 306 2.29 1.54 25.14
N LEU A 307 2.09 2.39 26.15
CA LEU A 307 2.22 2.01 27.56
C LEU A 307 1.12 1.05 28.00
N LYS A 308 0.00 0.96 27.28
CA LYS A 308 -1.06 -0.05 27.52
C LYS A 308 -0.51 -1.47 27.42
N LEU A 309 0.50 -1.70 26.57
CA LEU A 309 1.16 -3.01 26.45
C LEU A 309 1.80 -3.48 27.76
N ALA A 310 2.15 -2.57 28.67
CA ALA A 310 2.67 -2.92 29.99
C ALA A 310 1.66 -3.71 30.86
N SER A 311 0.37 -3.61 30.54
CA SER A 311 -0.70 -4.33 31.24
C SER A 311 -0.94 -5.76 30.73
N GLY A 312 -0.23 -6.20 29.69
CA GLY A 312 -0.30 -7.57 29.15
C GLY A 312 -1.24 -7.77 27.97
N THR A 313 -1.82 -6.71 27.41
CA THR A 313 -2.64 -6.78 26.18
C THR A 313 -1.75 -6.77 24.93
N SER A 314 -1.45 -7.94 24.36
CA SER A 314 -0.52 -8.07 23.23
C SER A 314 -1.08 -7.66 21.85
N THR A 315 -2.36 -7.27 21.78
CA THR A 315 -3.09 -6.98 20.54
C THR A 315 -3.75 -5.59 20.55
N ASP A 316 -3.18 -4.63 21.28
CA ASP A 316 -3.67 -3.25 21.30
C ASP A 316 -3.28 -2.54 19.98
N GLU A 317 -4.26 -2.35 19.08
CA GLU A 317 -4.03 -1.80 17.75
C GLU A 317 -3.51 -0.35 17.80
N GLU A 318 -3.93 0.45 18.79
CA GLU A 318 -3.39 1.79 19.02
C GLU A 318 -1.88 1.74 19.32
N SER A 319 -1.44 0.81 20.16
CA SER A 319 -0.01 0.59 20.43
C SER A 319 0.76 0.18 19.18
N LEU A 320 0.17 -0.64 18.30
CA LEU A 320 0.79 -1.03 17.03
C LEU A 320 0.98 0.16 16.09
N ILE A 321 0.00 1.07 16.04
CA ILE A 321 0.12 2.33 15.29
C ILE A 321 1.30 3.14 15.80
N VAL A 322 1.46 3.29 17.12
CA VAL A 322 2.58 4.02 17.71
C VAL A 322 3.93 3.41 17.32
N ILE A 323 4.04 2.07 17.39
CA ILE A 323 5.26 1.35 16.99
C ILE A 323 5.57 1.61 15.51
N ARG A 324 4.56 1.51 14.64
CA ARG A 324 4.73 1.75 13.19
C ARG A 324 5.06 3.20 12.85
N LEU A 325 4.46 4.16 13.53
CA LEU A 325 4.83 5.57 13.38
C LEU A 325 6.30 5.79 13.77
N LEU A 326 6.76 5.19 14.87
CA LEU A 326 8.17 5.25 15.27
C LEU A 326 9.10 4.62 14.22
N ASP A 327 8.73 3.47 13.68
CA ASP A 327 9.47 2.78 12.60
C ASP A 327 9.61 3.68 11.37
N VAL A 328 8.50 4.27 10.92
CA VAL A 328 8.45 5.22 9.79
C VAL A 328 9.32 6.45 10.07
N LEU A 329 9.19 7.08 11.23
CA LEU A 329 9.98 8.28 11.58
C LEU A 329 11.48 7.98 11.60
N CYS A 330 11.87 6.84 12.16
CA CYS A 330 13.27 6.43 12.15
C CYS A 330 13.80 6.23 10.73
N GLU A 331 13.03 5.58 9.86
CA GLU A 331 13.47 5.36 8.48
C GLU A 331 13.50 6.67 7.68
N MET A 332 12.56 7.59 7.93
CA MET A 332 12.59 8.95 7.37
C MET A 332 13.88 9.70 7.76
N THR A 333 14.36 9.55 9.00
CA THR A 333 15.62 10.20 9.42
C THR A 333 16.87 9.68 8.71
N CYS A 334 16.79 8.62 7.89
CA CYS A 334 17.88 8.21 7.00
C CYS A 334 18.02 9.12 5.77
N ASN A 335 17.02 9.94 5.44
CA ASN A 335 17.07 10.94 4.37
C ASN A 335 17.42 12.33 4.93
N THR A 336 18.37 13.04 4.32
CA THR A 336 18.83 14.35 4.80
C THR A 336 17.74 15.41 4.90
N LYS A 337 16.83 15.51 3.90
CA LYS A 337 15.77 16.54 3.88
C LYS A 337 14.69 16.25 4.93
N HIS A 338 14.34 14.98 5.11
CA HIS A 338 13.40 14.56 6.15
C HIS A 338 14.00 14.71 7.54
N LEU A 339 15.28 14.38 7.71
CA LEU A 339 16.02 14.60 8.96
C LEU A 339 16.02 16.08 9.35
N GLU A 340 16.37 16.98 8.43
CA GLU A 340 16.37 18.43 8.68
C GLU A 340 14.98 18.93 9.10
N CYS A 341 13.91 18.46 8.45
CA CYS A 341 12.55 18.78 8.83
C CYS A 341 12.20 18.30 10.25
N LEU A 342 12.52 17.04 10.59
CA LEU A 342 12.24 16.45 11.90
C LEU A 342 13.11 17.05 13.02
N GLN A 343 14.35 17.43 12.73
CA GLN A 343 15.24 18.10 13.67
C GLN A 343 14.71 19.46 14.11
N ASN A 344 14.03 20.16 13.21
CA ASN A 344 13.35 21.43 13.47
C ASN A 344 11.98 21.27 14.17
N CYS A 345 11.63 20.05 14.61
CA CYS A 345 10.43 19.77 15.41
C CYS A 345 10.80 19.50 16.88
N PRO A 346 10.98 20.53 17.73
CA PRO A 346 11.49 20.35 19.10
C PRO A 346 10.56 19.49 19.98
N VAL A 347 9.24 19.56 19.76
CA VAL A 347 8.25 18.76 20.50
C VAL A 347 8.44 17.26 20.25
N LEU A 348 8.90 16.86 19.06
CA LEU A 348 9.16 15.46 18.75
C LEU A 348 10.26 14.89 19.65
N LEU A 349 11.39 15.60 19.78
CA LEU A 349 12.51 15.13 20.60
C LEU A 349 12.12 14.99 22.08
N GLU A 350 11.42 15.99 22.63
CA GLU A 350 10.88 15.95 24.00
C GLU A 350 9.98 14.72 24.18
N THR A 351 9.05 14.51 23.25
CA THR A 351 8.11 13.39 23.26
C THR A 351 8.83 12.05 23.28
N VAL A 352 9.82 11.85 22.40
CA VAL A 352 10.55 10.57 22.30
C VAL A 352 11.34 10.27 23.58
N ILE A 353 11.96 11.30 24.18
CA ILE A 353 12.68 11.18 25.46
C ILE A 353 11.71 10.83 26.60
N ASP A 354 10.56 11.49 26.65
CA ASP A 354 9.55 11.22 27.68
C ASP A 354 8.98 9.80 27.57
N ILE A 355 8.72 9.31 26.36
CA ILE A 355 8.27 7.93 26.15
C ILE A 355 9.36 6.92 26.51
N LEU A 356 10.63 7.19 26.21
CA LEU A 356 11.74 6.34 26.67
C LEU A 356 11.77 6.27 28.20
N ARG A 357 11.60 7.40 28.89
CA ARG A 357 11.54 7.46 30.36
C ARG A 357 10.36 6.66 30.91
N LEU A 358 9.17 6.82 30.32
CA LEU A 358 7.94 6.14 30.76
C LEU A 358 8.00 4.63 30.53
N THR A 359 8.50 4.17 29.38
CA THR A 359 8.67 2.73 29.10
C THR A 359 9.70 2.09 30.04
N GLN A 360 10.81 2.76 30.30
CA GLN A 360 11.81 2.30 31.27
C GLN A 360 11.23 2.22 32.69
N PHE A 361 10.47 3.24 33.10
CA PHE A 361 9.80 3.24 34.40
C PHE A 361 8.78 2.10 34.52
N ALA A 362 7.94 1.89 33.51
CA ALA A 362 6.99 0.79 33.46
C ALA A 362 7.69 -0.57 33.58
N GLY A 363 8.79 -0.78 32.86
CA GLY A 363 9.58 -2.02 32.91
C GLY A 363 10.26 -2.28 34.26
N LYS A 364 10.59 -1.23 35.03
CA LYS A 364 11.18 -1.32 36.39
C LYS A 364 10.12 -1.54 37.49
N GLN A 365 8.89 -1.06 37.32
CA GLN A 365 7.85 -1.17 38.34
C GLN A 365 7.31 -2.60 38.50
N ASN A 366 6.94 -3.23 37.39
CA ASN A 366 6.36 -4.56 37.35
C ASN A 366 6.92 -5.31 36.14
N LYS A 367 7.02 -6.64 36.23
CA LYS A 367 7.44 -7.45 35.08
C LYS A 367 6.42 -7.34 33.96
N ASN A 368 6.82 -6.79 32.81
CA ASN A 368 5.99 -6.62 31.62
C ASN A 368 6.84 -6.64 30.34
N VAL A 369 6.25 -6.26 29.21
CA VAL A 369 6.90 -6.25 27.90
C VAL A 369 8.11 -5.31 27.79
N PHE A 370 8.17 -4.26 28.62
CA PHE A 370 9.29 -3.30 28.63
C PHE A 370 10.39 -3.69 29.62
N THR A 371 10.20 -4.72 30.43
CA THR A 371 11.25 -5.25 31.32
C THR A 371 12.38 -5.83 30.48
N ALA A 372 13.62 -5.49 30.84
CA ALA A 372 14.80 -6.02 30.14
C ALA A 372 14.85 -7.56 30.28
N SER A 373 15.12 -8.24 29.17
CA SER A 373 15.31 -9.69 29.15
C SER A 373 16.79 -10.05 28.94
N HIS A 374 17.22 -11.11 29.62
CA HIS A 374 18.58 -11.65 29.58
C HIS A 374 18.56 -13.18 29.41
N SER A 375 17.57 -13.70 28.68
CA SER A 375 17.35 -15.13 28.51
C SER A 375 18.33 -15.69 27.48
N VAL A 376 19.31 -16.46 27.95
CA VAL A 376 20.26 -17.23 27.11
C VAL A 376 19.58 -18.43 26.39
N SER A 377 18.25 -18.51 26.35
CA SER A 377 17.53 -19.61 25.73
C SER A 377 17.29 -19.34 24.24
N GLU A 378 18.10 -19.98 23.40
CA GLU A 378 18.08 -19.95 21.93
C GLU A 378 16.77 -20.44 21.25
N ILE A 379 15.62 -20.56 21.93
CA ILE A 379 14.47 -21.35 21.39
C ILE A 379 13.08 -20.70 21.46
N GLU A 380 12.87 -19.57 22.12
CA GLU A 380 11.56 -18.89 22.04
C GLU A 380 11.71 -17.47 21.49
N GLU A 381 11.53 -17.32 20.17
CA GLU A 381 11.21 -16.03 19.55
C GLU A 381 9.94 -15.49 20.22
N VAL A 382 10.10 -14.66 21.25
CA VAL A 382 8.98 -13.89 21.78
C VAL A 382 8.68 -12.80 20.76
N THR A 383 7.84 -13.12 19.78
CA THR A 383 7.40 -12.23 18.70
C THR A 383 6.39 -11.20 19.20
N HIS A 384 6.72 -10.43 20.24
CA HIS A 384 5.86 -9.33 20.66
C HIS A 384 6.10 -8.12 19.77
N PRO A 385 5.07 -7.40 19.30
CA PRO A 385 5.22 -6.20 18.48
C PRO A 385 6.08 -5.08 19.09
N ALA A 386 6.30 -5.11 20.42
CA ALA A 386 7.08 -4.12 21.14
C ALA A 386 8.58 -4.45 21.19
N VAL A 387 8.98 -5.60 20.64
CA VAL A 387 10.40 -5.96 20.51
C VAL A 387 11.10 -4.90 19.66
N GLY A 388 12.22 -4.39 20.17
CA GLY A 388 12.98 -3.32 19.53
C GLY A 388 12.45 -1.90 19.77
N PHE A 389 11.31 -1.71 20.45
CA PHE A 389 10.70 -0.40 20.62
C PHE A 389 11.64 0.61 21.32
N LYS A 390 12.28 0.25 22.43
CA LYS A 390 13.24 1.14 23.10
C LYS A 390 14.45 1.44 22.23
N ALA A 391 14.93 0.43 21.48
CA ALA A 391 16.05 0.62 20.56
C ALA A 391 15.69 1.64 19.47
N HIS A 392 14.47 1.61 18.94
CA HIS A 392 13.99 2.59 17.97
C HIS A 392 13.77 3.99 18.56
N LEU A 393 13.33 4.11 19.82
CA LEU A 393 13.27 5.42 20.49
C LEU A 393 14.67 6.03 20.59
N ILE A 394 15.66 5.25 21.02
CA ILE A 394 17.06 5.72 21.12
C ILE A 394 17.64 6.01 19.73
N ARG A 395 17.32 5.19 18.72
CA ARG A 395 17.68 5.45 17.31
C ARG A 395 17.17 6.81 16.85
N LEU A 396 15.89 7.10 17.08
CA LEU A 396 15.30 8.38 16.70
C LEU A 396 15.97 9.55 17.43
N ILE A 397 16.19 9.45 18.75
CA ILE A 397 16.93 10.46 19.52
C ILE A 397 18.33 10.67 18.94
N ALA A 398 19.07 9.59 18.66
CA ALA A 398 20.41 9.64 18.10
C ALA A 398 20.44 10.41 16.78
N ASN A 399 19.50 10.11 15.89
CA ASN A 399 19.41 10.73 14.58
C ASN A 399 19.02 12.21 14.70
N LEU A 400 18.02 12.55 15.52
CA LEU A 400 17.61 13.95 15.75
C LEU A 400 18.74 14.82 16.35
N CYS A 401 19.65 14.23 17.12
CA CYS A 401 20.79 14.95 17.71
C CYS A 401 22.02 15.03 16.79
N TYR A 402 22.02 14.32 15.65
CA TYR A 402 23.19 14.29 14.77
C TYR A 402 23.47 15.67 14.19
N LYS A 403 24.59 16.28 14.60
CA LYS A 403 25.06 17.61 14.18
C LYS A 403 24.00 18.72 14.35
N HIS A 404 23.20 18.62 15.41
CA HIS A 404 22.14 19.59 15.69
C HIS A 404 22.24 20.10 17.14
N GLU A 405 22.93 21.22 17.31
CA GLU A 405 23.30 21.79 18.61
C GLU A 405 22.07 22.03 19.52
N ASP A 406 20.99 22.60 19.00
CA ASP A 406 19.77 22.85 19.76
C ASP A 406 19.16 21.56 20.33
N ASN A 407 19.25 20.46 19.57
CA ASN A 407 18.71 19.17 20.00
C ASN A 407 19.64 18.53 21.03
N GLN A 408 20.95 18.62 20.85
CA GLN A 408 21.93 18.17 21.84
C GLN A 408 21.76 18.91 23.18
N GLU A 409 21.58 20.22 23.15
CA GLU A 409 21.32 21.03 24.34
C GLU A 409 19.96 20.68 24.95
N LYS A 410 18.95 20.41 24.13
CA LYS A 410 17.65 19.98 24.65
C LYS A 410 17.73 18.65 25.41
N VAL A 411 18.46 17.67 24.89
CA VAL A 411 18.67 16.38 25.58
C VAL A 411 19.40 16.58 26.91
N PHE A 412 20.37 17.50 26.97
CA PHE A 412 21.02 17.87 28.23
C PHE A 412 20.01 18.36 29.27
N HIS A 413 19.13 19.29 28.90
CA HIS A 413 18.15 19.87 29.83
C HIS A 413 17.07 18.90 30.29
N LEU A 414 16.88 17.80 29.58
CA LEU A 414 15.89 16.76 29.90
C LEU A 414 16.49 15.59 30.68
N ASP A 415 17.72 15.70 31.17
CA ASP A 415 18.47 14.59 31.80
C ASP A 415 18.52 13.34 30.89
N GLY A 416 18.57 13.57 29.57
CA GLY A 416 18.49 12.50 28.58
C GLY A 416 19.78 11.67 28.48
N ILE A 417 20.95 12.24 28.80
CA ILE A 417 22.23 11.51 28.76
C ILE A 417 22.24 10.34 29.76
N PRO A 418 21.97 10.54 31.07
CA PRO A 418 21.83 9.42 32.01
C PRO A 418 20.75 8.41 31.59
N LEU A 419 19.61 8.90 31.09
CA LEU A 419 18.52 8.02 30.62
C LEU A 419 18.96 7.10 29.48
N ILE A 420 19.72 7.61 28.51
CA ILE A 420 20.24 6.80 27.39
C ILE A 420 21.30 5.81 27.89
N LEU A 421 22.20 6.23 28.79
CA LEU A 421 23.25 5.37 29.35
C LEU A 421 22.68 4.19 30.16
N ASP A 422 21.51 4.36 30.80
CA ASP A 422 20.77 3.29 31.47
C ASP A 422 20.36 2.14 30.51
N ASN A 423 20.41 2.37 29.20
CA ASN A 423 20.05 1.41 28.16
C ASN A 423 21.27 0.73 27.49
N CYS A 424 22.48 0.86 28.07
CA CYS A 424 23.69 0.19 27.58
C CYS A 424 23.82 -1.29 28.01
N SER A 425 22.84 -1.83 28.76
CA SER A 425 22.80 -3.25 29.15
C SER A 425 22.27 -4.12 28.01
N ILE A 426 22.61 -5.41 28.01
CA ILE A 426 22.05 -6.38 27.05
C ILE A 426 20.55 -6.51 27.32
N ASP A 427 19.71 -6.38 26.29
CA ASP A 427 18.26 -6.56 26.40
C ASP A 427 17.78 -7.35 25.17
N ASP A 428 17.44 -8.63 25.34
CA ASP A 428 17.03 -9.50 24.24
C ASP A 428 15.70 -9.03 23.61
N ASN A 429 14.86 -8.32 24.38
CA ASN A 429 13.63 -7.71 23.87
C ASN A 429 13.91 -6.46 23.03
N ASN A 430 15.14 -5.92 23.04
CA ASN A 430 15.51 -4.74 22.29
C ASN A 430 16.83 -4.97 21.54
N PRO A 431 16.79 -5.68 20.40
CA PRO A 431 17.97 -5.89 19.56
C PRO A 431 18.67 -4.57 19.23
N PHE A 432 19.99 -4.58 19.27
CA PHE A 432 20.87 -3.43 19.03
C PHE A 432 20.70 -2.23 19.98
N LEU A 433 19.99 -2.36 21.11
CA LEU A 433 19.77 -1.26 22.06
C LEU A 433 21.07 -0.58 22.50
N ASN A 434 22.07 -1.38 22.91
CA ASN A 434 23.38 -0.87 23.32
C ASN A 434 24.09 -0.11 22.18
N GLN A 435 24.07 -0.65 20.95
CA GLN A 435 24.68 0.00 19.79
C GLN A 435 24.03 1.36 19.51
N TRP A 436 22.70 1.44 19.58
CA TRP A 436 22.00 2.71 19.43
C TRP A 436 22.27 3.67 20.59
N ALA A 437 22.37 3.19 21.83
CA ALA A 437 22.73 4.01 22.98
C ALA A 437 24.14 4.61 22.83
N VAL A 438 25.14 3.79 22.47
CA VAL A 438 26.50 4.26 22.20
C VAL A 438 26.53 5.28 21.07
N TYR A 439 25.78 5.03 19.98
CA TYR A 439 25.69 5.96 18.85
C TYR A 439 25.02 7.28 19.24
N ALA A 440 23.94 7.24 20.03
CA ALA A 440 23.28 8.42 20.57
C ALA A 440 24.24 9.25 21.43
N ILE A 441 24.98 8.63 22.35
CA ILE A 441 25.97 9.31 23.20
C ILE A 441 27.09 9.93 22.37
N ARG A 442 27.58 9.23 21.34
CA ARG A 442 28.54 9.81 20.39
C ARG A 442 27.98 11.06 19.72
N ASN A 443 26.74 11.04 19.24
CA ASN A 443 26.11 12.20 18.59
C ASN A 443 25.86 13.36 19.56
N LEU A 444 25.53 13.06 20.83
CA LEU A 444 25.29 14.06 21.87
C LEU A 444 26.57 14.74 22.36
N THR A 445 27.70 14.05 22.31
CA THR A 445 28.99 14.54 22.81
C THR A 445 29.89 15.09 21.70
N GLU A 446 29.57 14.83 20.44
CA GLU A 446 30.29 15.40 19.30
C GLU A 446 30.23 16.93 19.35
N GLN A 447 31.41 17.55 19.50
CA GLN A 447 31.59 19.01 19.59
C GLN A 447 30.78 19.68 20.71
N ASN A 448 30.41 18.93 21.75
CA ASN A 448 29.58 19.44 22.85
C ASN A 448 30.25 19.18 24.22
N GLU A 449 31.06 20.15 24.69
CA GLU A 449 31.82 20.04 25.94
C GLU A 449 30.92 19.89 27.18
N LYS A 450 29.78 20.58 27.19
CA LYS A 450 28.78 20.52 28.26
C LYS A 450 28.25 19.08 28.45
N ASN A 451 27.95 18.41 27.35
CA ASN A 451 27.48 17.02 27.37
C ASN A 451 28.61 16.04 27.74
N GLN A 452 29.85 16.31 27.31
CA GLN A 452 31.02 15.52 27.72
C GLN A 452 31.25 15.62 29.23
N GLU A 453 31.08 16.81 29.81
CA GLU A 453 31.25 17.06 31.23
C GLU A 453 30.24 16.28 32.09
N VAL A 454 28.99 16.10 31.64
CA VAL A 454 28.01 15.24 32.31
C VAL A 454 28.55 13.83 32.53
N ILE A 455 29.19 13.25 31.50
CA ILE A 455 29.76 11.90 31.57
C ILE A 455 31.05 11.89 32.38
N ALA A 456 31.91 12.91 32.22
CA ALA A 456 33.16 13.03 32.96
C ALA A 456 32.95 13.15 34.48
N ASN A 457 31.83 13.74 34.89
CA ASN A 457 31.44 13.90 36.29
C ASN A 457 30.68 12.68 36.86
N MET A 458 30.46 11.62 36.09
CA MET A 458 29.80 10.41 36.62
C MET A 458 30.74 9.65 37.56
N GLU A 459 30.24 9.35 38.76
CA GLU A 459 30.98 8.61 39.78
C GLU A 459 30.59 7.13 39.80
N ARG A 460 31.57 6.29 40.11
CA ARG A 460 31.35 4.85 40.29
C ARG A 460 30.50 4.57 41.53
N GLN A 461 29.32 3.96 41.34
CA GLN A 461 28.39 3.62 42.44
C GLN A 461 28.45 2.15 42.90
N GLY A 462 29.38 1.34 42.35
CA GLY A 462 29.57 -0.06 42.74
C GLY A 462 29.46 -1.03 41.55
N LEU A 463 29.14 -2.30 41.84
CA LEU A 463 28.90 -3.33 40.83
C LEU A 463 27.47 -3.23 40.29
N ALA A 464 27.31 -3.33 38.97
CA ALA A 464 26.01 -3.50 38.33
C ALA A 464 25.38 -4.85 38.72
N ASP A 465 24.07 -5.02 38.48
CA ASP A 465 23.41 -6.30 38.72
C ASP A 465 24.08 -7.43 37.92
N TYR A 466 24.62 -8.41 38.65
CA TYR A 466 25.29 -9.59 38.10
C TYR A 466 24.44 -10.85 38.26
N SER A 467 23.12 -10.70 38.45
CA SER A 467 22.14 -11.79 38.54
C SER A 467 22.23 -12.77 37.36
N VAL A 468 22.47 -12.28 36.14
CA VAL A 468 22.70 -13.11 34.94
C VAL A 468 23.94 -13.99 35.09
N LEU A 469 25.07 -13.39 35.50
CA LEU A 469 26.31 -14.12 35.75
C LEU A 469 26.13 -15.14 36.87
N LYS A 470 25.39 -14.78 37.92
CA LYS A 470 25.04 -15.68 39.02
C LYS A 470 24.22 -16.88 38.55
N ASN A 471 23.26 -16.66 37.65
CA ASN A 471 22.47 -17.73 37.02
C ASN A 471 23.34 -18.64 36.12
N MET A 472 24.41 -18.11 35.53
CA MET A 472 25.43 -18.88 34.81
C MET A 472 26.44 -19.58 35.74
N GLY A 473 26.28 -19.49 37.06
CA GLY A 473 27.19 -20.08 38.04
C GLY A 473 28.49 -19.30 38.22
N LEU A 474 28.46 -17.99 37.95
CA LEU A 474 29.60 -17.08 38.05
C LEU A 474 29.33 -16.01 39.11
N GLN A 475 30.33 -15.69 39.91
CA GLN A 475 30.32 -14.62 40.90
C GLN A 475 31.32 -13.55 40.48
N VAL A 476 30.92 -12.28 40.61
CA VAL A 476 31.82 -11.14 40.39
C VAL A 476 32.31 -10.65 41.74
N GLU A 477 33.63 -10.58 41.88
CA GLU A 477 34.30 -9.94 43.02
C GLU A 477 35.13 -8.77 42.52
N GLU A 478 35.18 -7.70 43.30
CA GLU A 478 36.03 -6.56 43.01
C GLU A 478 37.26 -6.58 43.92
N HIS A 479 38.45 -6.56 43.32
CA HIS A 479 39.73 -6.50 44.03
C HIS A 479 40.61 -5.41 43.40
N ASP A 480 40.99 -4.41 44.18
CA ASP A 480 41.86 -3.29 43.75
C ASP A 480 41.40 -2.62 42.43
N GLY A 481 40.09 -2.39 42.30
CA GLY A 481 39.49 -1.80 41.10
C GLY A 481 39.39 -2.72 39.88
N LYS A 482 39.87 -3.97 39.98
CA LYS A 482 39.70 -5.01 38.96
C LYS A 482 38.51 -5.91 39.27
N LEU A 483 37.75 -6.26 38.23
CA LEU A 483 36.67 -7.23 38.32
C LEU A 483 37.23 -8.64 38.10
N LEU A 484 36.99 -9.53 39.05
CA LEU A 484 37.33 -10.95 38.99
C LEU A 484 36.06 -11.77 38.85
N LEU A 485 36.02 -12.65 37.85
CA LEU A 485 34.96 -13.64 37.70
C LEU A 485 35.39 -14.96 38.36
N LYS A 486 34.62 -15.45 39.33
CA LYS A 486 34.82 -16.77 39.97
C LYS A 486 33.70 -17.71 39.59
N SER A 487 34.02 -18.97 39.28
CA SER A 487 33.01 -20.02 39.17
C SER A 487 32.52 -20.43 40.56
N LEU A 488 31.21 -20.39 40.77
CA LEU A 488 30.55 -20.99 41.92
C LEU A 488 30.68 -22.50 41.76
N LYS A 489 31.62 -23.12 42.50
CA LYS A 489 31.73 -24.58 42.56
C LYS A 489 30.38 -25.14 43.03
N LYS A 490 29.75 -25.99 42.23
CA LYS A 490 28.64 -26.84 42.72
C LYS A 490 29.20 -27.71 43.84
N GLU A 491 28.82 -27.43 45.09
CA GLU A 491 28.94 -28.43 46.15
C GLU A 491 27.99 -29.58 45.76
N PHE A 492 28.58 -30.75 45.50
CA PHE A 492 27.90 -31.96 45.06
C PHE A 492 27.13 -32.63 46.19
#